data_AF-A0AAV0TGK9-F1
#
_entry.id   AF-A0AAV0TGK9-F1
#
_cell.length_a   1.000
_cell.length_b   1.000
_cell.length_c   1.000
_cell.angle_alpha   90.00
_cell.angle_beta   90.00
_cell.angle_gamma   90.00
#
_symmetry.space_group_name_H-M   'P 1'
#
loop_
_entity.id
_entity.type
_entity.pdbx_description
1 polymer ?
#
loop_
_entity_poly.entity_id
_entity_poly.type
_entity_poly.pdbx_seq_one_letter_code
_entity_poly.pdbx_strand_id
1 'polypeptide(L)'
;MKSCVAIRCIKASSAAIQRHHEAFDAELKTLLEFLNHEDVLVAYAAKEELWKVLIDDKITETSCANDIVRAIILTSTTDWRREASGFRFQLIRLLIHVKSGKQSTEGGSADEEGQLGCIVEHPYLQAVLKNLLQIGDMVRSVLVTADRSEGGVNPATAAPYSVQYEALVFLSEFVKQLHSLKIADRYQVELSEHMVTLMDDVFIAMDYVFQPTFVSCAVLGLLAGFQELLKFWSSQIQDDEYSCLRSVLSKWLELCLVWLLQSSCTSMALRLLHDNEHAAVTSQMAFIAESGRYPFLQRWLLYLSRMGTAYLKASLTQRQCAGKDTLQIPTLIGGPYCSTKQLLSRQQLFTVLAEQDDVMIEVLNGLMQMTILANYHSGSFSLLTQWCPSLAAYVTAEFDPDLFFADLVEILGRDHLVLLDLLVSNETQMLEYLVRYLRHLTTHWDASKQNLQACGRLESVMSVLIRLRLEIDRLVAADLFPYNAKPLVRRMKAIEQLYEEL
;
A
#
# COMPACT_ATOMS: atom_id res chain seq x y z
N MET A 1 6.22 -10.51 42.27
CA MET A 1 6.69 -11.90 42.52
C MET A 1 6.13 -12.90 41.51
N LYS A 2 4.84 -12.83 41.13
CA LYS A 2 4.22 -13.75 40.15
C LYS A 2 4.90 -13.73 38.76
N SER A 3 5.21 -12.55 38.21
CA SER A 3 5.84 -12.41 36.89
C SER A 3 7.26 -13.01 36.82
N CYS A 4 8.05 -12.89 37.90
CA CYS A 4 9.38 -13.50 37.97
C CYS A 4 9.34 -15.03 37.93
N VAL A 5 8.32 -15.63 38.55
CA VAL A 5 8.13 -17.10 38.51
C VAL A 5 7.73 -17.52 37.10
N ALA A 6 6.77 -16.83 36.47
CA ALA A 6 6.36 -17.09 35.10
C ALA A 6 7.55 -17.01 34.12
N ILE A 7 8.38 -15.96 34.19
CA ILE A 7 9.57 -15.81 33.34
C ILE A 7 10.58 -16.95 33.54
N ARG A 8 10.76 -17.46 34.78
CA ARG A 8 11.61 -18.63 35.01
C ARG A 8 11.01 -19.89 34.39
N CYS A 9 9.69 -20.08 34.48
CA CYS A 9 9.01 -21.20 33.83
C CYS A 9 9.17 -21.14 32.30
N ILE A 10 8.95 -19.98 31.69
CA ILE A 10 9.15 -19.77 30.24
C ILE A 10 10.57 -20.19 29.82
N LYS A 11 11.59 -19.73 30.55
CA LYS A 11 12.99 -20.10 30.25
C LYS A 11 13.26 -21.60 30.44
N ALA A 12 12.64 -22.21 31.44
CA ALA A 12 12.78 -23.65 31.69
C ALA A 12 12.14 -24.48 30.56
N SER A 13 10.93 -24.13 30.13
CA SER A 13 10.23 -24.76 29.00
C SER A 13 10.98 -24.59 27.68
N SER A 14 11.46 -23.37 27.38
CA SER A 14 12.31 -23.09 26.21
C SER A 14 13.56 -23.98 26.19
N ALA A 15 14.27 -24.07 27.33
CA ALA A 15 15.45 -24.91 27.45
C ALA A 15 15.14 -26.42 27.41
N ALA A 16 13.94 -26.84 27.84
CA ALA A 16 13.51 -28.22 27.75
C ALA A 16 13.25 -28.64 26.29
N ILE A 17 12.57 -27.79 25.51
CA ILE A 17 12.33 -28.00 24.07
C ILE A 17 13.65 -28.15 23.32
N GLN A 18 14.63 -27.29 23.61
CA GLN A 18 15.94 -27.33 22.95
C GLN A 18 16.74 -28.61 23.28
N ARG A 19 16.49 -29.25 24.43
CA ARG A 19 17.22 -30.45 24.86
C ARG A 19 16.53 -31.76 24.46
N HIS A 20 15.21 -31.80 24.42
CA HIS A 20 14.44 -33.04 24.29
C HIS A 20 13.27 -32.89 23.30
N HIS A 21 13.38 -33.53 22.13
CA HIS A 21 12.30 -33.55 21.13
C HIS A 21 11.02 -34.24 21.62
N GLU A 22 11.11 -35.21 22.53
CA GLU A 22 9.95 -35.97 23.02
C GLU A 22 9.00 -35.13 23.90
N ALA A 23 9.49 -34.05 24.52
CA ALA A 23 8.68 -33.16 25.36
C ALA A 23 8.13 -31.93 24.60
N PHE A 24 8.35 -31.88 23.28
CA PHE A 24 8.10 -30.69 22.45
C PHE A 24 6.66 -30.17 22.60
N ASP A 25 5.65 -31.04 22.43
CA ASP A 25 4.24 -30.62 22.39
C ASP A 25 3.76 -30.04 23.73
N ALA A 26 4.16 -30.64 24.85
CA ALA A 26 3.72 -30.21 26.18
C ALA A 26 4.33 -28.86 26.56
N GLU A 27 5.64 -28.71 26.36
CA GLU A 27 6.35 -27.48 26.70
C GLU A 27 6.01 -26.34 25.72
N LEU A 28 5.82 -26.64 24.43
CA LEU A 28 5.34 -25.67 23.45
C LEU A 28 3.96 -25.15 23.83
N LYS A 29 3.04 -26.05 24.22
CA LYS A 29 1.71 -25.66 24.71
C LYS A 29 1.81 -24.73 25.92
N THR A 30 2.66 -25.05 26.89
CA THR A 30 2.90 -24.19 28.06
C THR A 30 3.42 -22.81 27.66
N LEU A 31 4.37 -22.72 26.72
CA LEU A 31 4.85 -21.43 26.20
C LEU A 31 3.76 -20.63 25.49
N LEU A 32 2.91 -21.30 24.69
CA LEU A 32 1.78 -20.68 24.01
C LEU A 32 0.69 -20.19 24.99
N GLU A 33 0.50 -20.87 26.12
CA GLU A 33 -0.38 -20.40 27.19
C GLU A 33 0.13 -19.10 27.82
N PHE A 34 1.46 -18.96 27.99
CA PHE A 34 2.06 -17.72 28.49
C PHE A 34 1.91 -16.52 27.54
N LEU A 35 1.68 -16.73 26.23
CA LEU A 35 1.32 -15.63 25.31
C LEU A 35 -0.04 -14.99 25.66
N ASN A 36 -0.92 -15.70 26.37
CA ASN A 36 -2.21 -15.18 26.81
C ASN A 36 -2.17 -14.59 28.23
N HIS A 37 -0.99 -14.46 28.82
CA HIS A 37 -0.83 -13.96 30.17
C HIS A 37 -1.21 -12.47 30.26
N GLU A 38 -1.91 -12.08 31.33
CA GLU A 38 -2.41 -10.70 31.51
C GLU A 38 -1.28 -9.67 31.66
N ASP A 39 -0.15 -10.09 32.23
CA ASP A 39 1.07 -9.28 32.31
C ASP A 39 1.80 -9.26 30.95
N VAL A 40 1.81 -8.08 30.32
CA VAL A 40 2.44 -7.79 29.01
C VAL A 40 3.92 -8.18 29.00
N LEU A 41 4.66 -8.05 30.11
CA LEU A 41 6.08 -8.43 30.16
C LEU A 41 6.27 -9.95 30.12
N VAL A 42 5.34 -10.71 30.69
CA VAL A 42 5.35 -12.18 30.64
C VAL A 42 5.02 -12.66 29.23
N ALA A 43 4.00 -12.07 28.59
CA ALA A 43 3.65 -12.39 27.21
C ALA A 43 4.78 -12.04 26.23
N TYR A 44 5.44 -10.88 26.42
CA TYR A 44 6.63 -10.50 25.66
C TYR A 44 7.78 -11.50 25.84
N ALA A 45 8.09 -11.89 27.08
CA ALA A 45 9.13 -12.88 27.35
C ALA A 45 8.81 -14.24 26.71
N ALA A 46 7.54 -14.66 26.73
CA ALA A 46 7.08 -15.87 26.06
C ALA A 46 7.27 -15.78 24.54
N LYS A 47 6.93 -14.65 23.92
CA LYS A 47 7.16 -14.39 22.49
C LYS A 47 8.64 -14.53 22.12
N GLU A 48 9.54 -13.92 22.88
CA GLU A 48 10.99 -13.98 22.60
C GLU A 48 11.55 -15.40 22.70
N GLU A 49 11.13 -16.16 23.71
CA GLU A 49 11.58 -17.54 23.88
C GLU A 49 10.96 -18.49 22.84
N LEU A 50 9.68 -18.31 22.49
CA LEU A 50 9.05 -19.04 21.39
C LEU A 50 9.76 -18.77 20.06
N TRP A 51 10.07 -17.52 19.75
CA TRP A 51 10.79 -17.17 18.53
C TRP A 51 12.14 -17.90 18.45
N LYS A 52 12.93 -17.88 19.52
CA LYS A 52 14.22 -18.60 19.57
C LYS A 52 14.08 -20.10 19.33
N VAL A 53 13.06 -20.72 19.90
CA VAL A 53 12.78 -22.14 19.74
C VAL A 53 12.37 -22.45 18.29
N LEU A 54 11.51 -21.64 17.70
CA LEU A 54 10.88 -21.92 16.42
C LEU A 54 11.75 -21.65 15.18
N ILE A 55 12.83 -20.87 15.32
CA ILE A 55 13.82 -20.67 14.23
C ILE A 55 14.85 -21.80 14.19
N ASP A 56 14.99 -22.62 15.24
CA ASP A 56 15.95 -23.72 15.24
C ASP A 56 15.67 -24.64 14.03
N ASP A 57 16.68 -24.87 13.20
CA ASP A 57 16.59 -25.59 11.92
C ASP A 57 15.88 -26.94 12.06
N LYS A 58 15.99 -27.57 13.23
CA LYS A 58 15.37 -28.87 13.55
C LYS A 58 13.84 -28.85 13.57
N ILE A 59 13.20 -27.68 13.73
CA ILE A 59 11.74 -27.53 13.88
C ILE A 59 11.07 -27.06 12.57
N THR A 60 11.87 -26.66 11.58
CA THR A 60 11.37 -26.10 10.31
C THR A 60 10.71 -27.11 9.36
N GLU A 61 10.48 -28.36 9.79
CA GLU A 61 9.74 -29.34 9.02
C GLU A 61 8.28 -28.89 8.78
N THR A 62 7.82 -29.02 7.54
CA THR A 62 6.53 -28.47 7.06
C THR A 62 5.31 -28.97 7.82
N SER A 63 5.34 -30.20 8.35
CA SER A 63 4.25 -30.76 9.17
C SER A 63 4.13 -30.04 10.51
N CYS A 64 5.26 -29.83 11.21
CA CYS A 64 5.30 -29.16 12.51
C CYS A 64 4.90 -27.68 12.39
N ALA A 65 5.35 -26.99 11.33
CA ALA A 65 5.03 -25.58 11.10
C ALA A 65 3.52 -25.32 11.03
N ASN A 66 2.74 -26.23 10.43
CA ASN A 66 1.29 -26.10 10.37
C ASN A 66 0.63 -26.22 11.74
N ASP A 67 1.05 -27.17 12.56
CA ASP A 67 0.50 -27.37 13.90
C ASP A 67 0.87 -26.21 14.84
N ILE A 68 2.09 -25.67 14.71
CA ILE A 68 2.53 -24.47 15.43
C ILE A 68 1.67 -23.26 15.05
N VAL A 69 1.54 -22.95 13.76
CA VAL A 69 0.71 -21.82 13.31
C VAL A 69 -0.72 -22.00 13.78
N ARG A 70 -1.26 -23.22 13.66
CA ARG A 70 -2.61 -23.55 14.12
C ARG A 70 -2.78 -23.32 15.63
N ALA A 71 -1.80 -23.70 16.44
CA ALA A 71 -1.84 -23.49 17.89
C ALA A 71 -1.71 -22.00 18.26
N ILE A 72 -1.00 -21.19 17.45
CA ILE A 72 -0.92 -19.74 17.66
C ILE A 72 -2.25 -19.05 17.28
N ILE A 73 -2.91 -19.47 16.19
CA ILE A 73 -4.15 -18.82 15.72
C ILE A 73 -5.41 -19.29 16.46
N LEU A 74 -5.47 -20.57 16.89
CA LEU A 74 -6.61 -21.14 17.61
C LEU A 74 -6.64 -20.70 19.08
N THR A 75 -7.10 -19.49 19.31
CA THR A 75 -7.45 -18.97 20.64
C THR A 75 -8.84 -18.32 20.61
N SER A 76 -9.41 -17.99 21.76
CA SER A 76 -10.76 -17.45 21.80
C SER A 76 -10.79 -16.02 21.22
N THR A 77 -11.94 -15.60 20.69
CA THR A 77 -12.12 -14.25 20.15
C THR A 77 -11.90 -13.16 21.21
N THR A 78 -12.16 -13.46 22.49
CA THR A 78 -11.92 -12.53 23.59
C THR A 78 -10.44 -12.43 23.96
N ASP A 79 -9.65 -13.49 23.76
CA ASP A 79 -8.20 -13.47 23.98
C ASP A 79 -7.49 -12.60 22.93
N TRP A 80 -7.97 -12.61 21.69
CA TRP A 80 -7.44 -11.75 20.62
C TRP A 80 -7.61 -10.25 20.87
N ARG A 81 -8.56 -9.86 21.74
CA ARG A 81 -8.81 -8.45 22.07
C ARG A 81 -7.99 -7.94 23.26
N ARG A 82 -7.10 -8.75 23.84
CA ARG A 82 -6.23 -8.34 24.95
C ARG A 82 -4.94 -7.72 24.44
N GLU A 83 -4.34 -6.82 25.21
CA GLU A 83 -3.05 -6.19 24.87
C GLU A 83 -1.96 -7.22 24.48
N ALA A 84 -1.91 -8.35 25.20
CA ALA A 84 -0.93 -9.41 24.97
C ALA A 84 -1.04 -10.08 23.59
N SER A 85 -2.20 -10.02 22.92
CA SER A 85 -2.39 -10.65 21.61
C SER A 85 -1.58 -9.96 20.50
N GLY A 86 -1.16 -8.70 20.69
CA GLY A 86 -0.22 -8.02 19.80
C GLY A 86 1.08 -8.83 19.62
N PHE A 87 1.54 -9.50 20.68
CA PHE A 87 2.74 -10.36 20.59
C PHE A 87 2.53 -11.62 19.76
N ARG A 88 1.30 -12.13 19.63
CA ARG A 88 0.98 -13.24 18.72
C ARG A 88 1.12 -12.80 17.27
N PHE A 89 0.58 -11.63 16.90
CA PHE A 89 0.77 -11.06 15.56
C PHE A 89 2.24 -10.83 15.25
N GLN A 90 3.00 -10.27 16.20
CA GLN A 90 4.44 -10.09 16.05
C GLN A 90 5.17 -11.42 15.86
N LEU A 91 4.81 -12.47 16.60
CA LEU A 91 5.41 -13.81 16.46
C LEU A 91 5.12 -14.40 15.08
N ILE A 92 3.87 -14.38 14.62
CA ILE A 92 3.50 -14.90 13.29
C ILE A 92 4.24 -14.11 12.21
N ARG A 93 4.31 -12.78 12.34
CA ARG A 93 5.07 -11.92 11.42
C ARG A 93 6.54 -12.34 11.34
N LEU A 94 7.19 -12.62 12.46
CA LEU A 94 8.57 -13.10 12.46
C LEU A 94 8.69 -14.48 11.78
N LEU A 95 7.75 -15.39 12.06
CA LEU A 95 7.76 -16.75 11.51
C LEU A 95 7.59 -16.79 9.99
N ILE A 96 6.76 -15.92 9.39
CA ILE A 96 6.57 -15.92 7.93
C ILE A 96 7.84 -15.54 7.14
N HIS A 97 8.81 -14.88 7.79
CA HIS A 97 10.11 -14.56 7.19
C HIS A 97 11.15 -15.67 7.30
N VAL A 98 10.90 -16.72 8.10
CA VAL A 98 11.84 -17.84 8.25
C VAL A 98 11.88 -18.66 6.96
N LYS A 99 13.06 -18.72 6.34
CA LYS A 99 13.37 -19.57 5.19
C LYS A 99 13.91 -20.92 5.65
N SER A 100 13.56 -22.00 4.97
CA SER A 100 14.11 -23.32 5.22
C SER A 100 15.60 -23.34 4.85
N GLY A 101 16.48 -23.67 5.78
CA GLY A 101 17.95 -23.60 5.64
C GLY A 101 18.59 -24.54 4.63
N LYS A 102 17.83 -25.18 3.74
CA LYS A 102 18.36 -26.02 2.66
C LYS A 102 18.90 -25.13 1.53
N GLN A 103 19.98 -24.41 1.79
CA GLN A 103 20.83 -23.91 0.70
C GLN A 103 21.42 -25.14 0.01
N SER A 104 20.87 -25.48 -1.15
CA SER A 104 21.43 -26.47 -2.06
C SER A 104 22.92 -26.17 -2.25
N THR A 105 23.75 -26.98 -1.61
CA THR A 105 25.20 -26.94 -1.73
C THR A 105 25.59 -27.56 -3.08
N GLU A 106 25.11 -27.02 -4.20
CA GLU A 106 25.55 -27.44 -5.54
C GLU A 106 25.87 -26.20 -6.37
N GLY A 107 27.12 -26.17 -6.83
CA GLY A 107 27.79 -24.96 -7.27
C GLY A 107 27.47 -24.51 -8.70
N GLY A 108 27.50 -23.19 -8.87
CA GLY A 108 28.16 -22.52 -9.99
C GLY A 108 27.40 -22.43 -11.32
N SER A 109 26.64 -21.34 -11.49
CA SER A 109 26.67 -20.51 -12.71
C SER A 109 25.94 -19.18 -12.45
N ALA A 110 26.57 -18.07 -12.87
CA ALA A 110 26.26 -16.70 -12.46
C ALA A 110 25.17 -15.99 -13.30
N ASP A 111 24.02 -16.64 -13.49
CA ASP A 111 22.86 -16.02 -14.15
C ASP A 111 21.72 -15.83 -13.12
N GLU A 112 21.86 -14.82 -12.24
CA GLU A 112 20.98 -14.53 -11.09
C GLU A 112 19.83 -13.54 -11.38
N GLU A 113 19.50 -13.23 -12.63
CA GLU A 113 18.41 -12.30 -12.92
C GLU A 113 17.06 -13.02 -13.11
N GLY A 114 16.29 -13.10 -12.01
CA GLY A 114 14.82 -13.21 -12.07
C GLY A 114 14.17 -14.48 -11.51
N GLN A 115 14.87 -15.29 -10.71
CA GLN A 115 14.27 -16.52 -10.17
C GLN A 115 13.25 -16.19 -9.07
N LEU A 116 11.97 -16.23 -9.42
CA LEU A 116 10.88 -16.06 -8.46
C LEU A 116 10.94 -17.16 -7.39
N GLY A 117 10.92 -16.79 -6.11
CA GLY A 117 11.07 -17.73 -5.01
C GLY A 117 9.97 -18.80 -4.97
N CYS A 118 10.34 -20.01 -4.58
CA CYS A 118 9.38 -21.09 -4.37
C CYS A 118 8.79 -21.02 -2.96
N ILE A 119 7.46 -21.04 -2.85
CA ILE A 119 6.76 -21.02 -1.55
C ILE A 119 7.17 -22.16 -0.60
N VAL A 120 7.69 -23.26 -1.15
CA VAL A 120 8.16 -24.44 -0.40
C VAL A 120 9.30 -24.09 0.55
N GLU A 121 10.05 -23.03 0.28
CA GLU A 121 11.13 -22.54 1.15
C GLU A 121 10.62 -21.83 2.41
N HIS A 122 9.30 -21.55 2.50
CA HIS A 122 8.71 -20.80 3.59
C HIS A 122 7.63 -21.63 4.31
N PRO A 123 8.01 -22.58 5.21
CA PRO A 123 7.07 -23.53 5.80
C PRO A 123 5.98 -22.86 6.64
N TYR A 124 6.33 -21.80 7.38
CA TYR A 124 5.36 -21.04 8.18
C TYR A 124 4.42 -20.19 7.31
N LEU A 125 4.93 -19.58 6.24
CA LEU A 125 4.07 -18.85 5.29
C LEU A 125 3.08 -19.80 4.61
N GLN A 126 3.53 -20.99 4.23
CA GLN A 126 2.67 -22.03 3.68
C GLN A 126 1.62 -22.50 4.69
N ALA A 127 1.99 -22.63 5.96
CA ALA A 127 1.06 -22.93 7.05
C ALA A 127 0.02 -21.83 7.24
N VAL A 128 0.42 -20.56 7.20
CA VAL A 128 -0.50 -19.40 7.23
C VAL A 128 -1.49 -19.48 6.05
N LEU A 129 -1.02 -19.75 4.84
CA LEU A 129 -1.90 -19.92 3.67
C LEU A 129 -2.88 -21.10 3.79
N LYS A 130 -2.50 -22.18 4.49
CA LYS A 130 -3.41 -23.32 4.75
C LYS A 130 -4.50 -23.01 5.77
N ASN A 131 -4.37 -21.91 6.53
CA ASN A 131 -5.28 -21.53 7.60
C ASN A 131 -5.86 -20.12 7.38
N LEU A 132 -6.03 -19.69 6.12
CA LEU A 132 -6.51 -18.34 5.77
C LEU A 132 -7.86 -18.00 6.42
N LEU A 133 -8.79 -18.96 6.46
CA LEU A 133 -10.08 -18.78 7.13
C LEU A 133 -9.91 -18.38 8.61
N GLN A 134 -9.12 -19.14 9.37
CA GLN A 134 -8.88 -18.86 10.78
C GLN A 134 -8.13 -17.55 10.99
N ILE A 135 -7.22 -17.19 10.08
CA ILE A 135 -6.53 -15.90 10.10
C ILE A 135 -7.51 -14.76 9.83
N GLY A 136 -8.42 -14.94 8.87
CA GLY A 136 -9.50 -13.99 8.59
C GLY A 136 -10.39 -13.76 9.80
N ASP A 137 -10.81 -14.83 10.46
CA ASP A 137 -11.60 -14.77 11.70
C ASP A 137 -10.84 -14.09 12.84
N MET A 138 -9.56 -14.43 13.01
CA MET A 138 -8.66 -13.81 13.99
C MET A 138 -8.57 -12.30 13.77
N VAL A 139 -8.21 -11.85 12.56
CA VAL A 139 -8.08 -10.42 12.25
C VAL A 139 -9.42 -9.71 12.41
N ARG A 140 -10.51 -10.30 11.91
CA ARG A 140 -11.85 -9.73 12.03
C ARG A 140 -12.26 -9.56 13.49
N SER A 141 -11.93 -10.53 14.35
CA SER A 141 -12.24 -10.44 15.78
C SER A 141 -11.59 -9.25 16.48
N VAL A 142 -10.41 -8.82 16.00
CA VAL A 142 -9.64 -7.67 16.50
C VAL A 142 -10.18 -6.35 15.93
N LEU A 143 -10.48 -6.31 14.63
CA LEU A 143 -10.81 -5.06 13.93
C LEU A 143 -12.30 -4.70 13.97
N VAL A 144 -13.22 -5.68 14.10
CA VAL A 144 -14.65 -5.40 14.23
C VAL A 144 -14.93 -4.79 15.60
N THR A 145 -15.33 -3.51 15.60
CA THR A 145 -15.86 -2.85 16.78
C THR A 145 -17.20 -3.48 17.16
N ALA A 146 -17.40 -3.82 18.44
CA ALA A 146 -18.68 -4.36 18.89
C ALA A 146 -19.83 -3.45 18.45
N ASP A 147 -20.89 -4.08 17.92
CA ASP A 147 -22.00 -3.43 17.23
C ASP A 147 -22.49 -2.19 17.98
N ARG A 148 -22.63 -1.06 17.27
CA ARG A 148 -23.22 0.19 17.79
C ARG A 148 -24.75 0.04 17.95
N SER A 149 -25.22 -1.09 18.50
CA SER A 149 -26.61 -1.21 18.91
C SER A 149 -26.92 -0.07 19.90
N GLU A 150 -28.06 0.58 19.73
CA GLU A 150 -28.41 1.94 20.21
C GLU A 150 -28.28 2.19 21.72
N GLY A 151 -27.88 1.21 22.53
CA GLY A 151 -27.59 1.33 23.95
C GLY A 151 -26.09 1.36 24.24
N GLY A 152 -25.43 2.50 24.01
CA GLY A 152 -24.09 2.84 24.54
C GLY A 152 -23.03 1.74 24.45
N VAL A 153 -22.18 1.80 23.42
CA VAL A 153 -21.01 0.91 23.26
C VAL A 153 -20.23 0.86 24.56
N ASN A 154 -20.10 -0.32 25.17
CA ASN A 154 -19.23 -0.51 26.30
C ASN A 154 -17.78 -0.56 25.75
N PRO A 155 -16.97 0.51 25.92
CA PRO A 155 -15.65 0.62 25.29
C PRO A 155 -14.69 -0.49 25.75
N ALA A 156 -15.01 -1.18 26.83
CA ALA A 156 -14.29 -2.34 27.35
C ALA A 156 -14.28 -3.57 26.40
N THR A 157 -15.03 -3.56 25.30
CA THR A 157 -15.15 -4.70 24.38
C THR A 157 -14.33 -4.59 23.09
N ALA A 158 -13.77 -3.42 22.79
CA ALA A 158 -12.93 -3.21 21.61
C ALA A 158 -11.48 -3.63 21.89
N ALA A 159 -10.78 -4.16 20.88
CA ALA A 159 -9.36 -4.42 21.00
C ALA A 159 -8.58 -3.10 21.14
N PRO A 160 -7.50 -3.05 21.94
CA PRO A 160 -6.60 -1.90 21.99
C PRO A 160 -6.07 -1.54 20.59
N TYR A 161 -5.86 -0.24 20.35
CA TYR A 161 -5.35 0.23 19.05
C TYR A 161 -3.96 -0.32 18.71
N SER A 162 -3.12 -0.60 19.71
CA SER A 162 -1.83 -1.29 19.55
C SER A 162 -2.01 -2.66 18.91
N VAL A 163 -2.99 -3.43 19.37
CA VAL A 163 -3.33 -4.76 18.83
C VAL A 163 -3.91 -4.66 17.43
N GLN A 164 -4.83 -3.71 17.19
CA GLN A 164 -5.37 -3.46 15.85
C GLN A 164 -4.26 -3.10 14.86
N TYR A 165 -3.31 -2.27 15.28
CA TYR A 165 -2.15 -1.92 14.47
C TYR A 165 -1.26 -3.13 14.17
N GLU A 166 -0.92 -3.95 15.18
CA GLU A 166 -0.13 -5.16 14.95
C GLU A 166 -0.82 -6.16 14.01
N ALA A 167 -2.15 -6.26 14.07
CA ALA A 167 -2.94 -7.07 13.12
C ALA A 167 -2.82 -6.55 11.69
N LEU A 168 -2.94 -5.23 11.49
CA LEU A 168 -2.82 -4.60 10.17
C LEU A 168 -1.38 -4.69 9.63
N VAL A 169 -0.38 -4.52 10.48
CA VAL A 169 1.04 -4.65 10.09
C VAL A 169 1.36 -6.10 9.74
N PHE A 170 0.87 -7.07 10.51
CA PHE A 170 0.97 -8.48 10.14
C PHE A 170 0.40 -8.75 8.75
N LEU A 171 -0.83 -8.27 8.46
CA LEU A 171 -1.43 -8.44 7.13
C LEU A 171 -0.62 -7.75 6.03
N SER A 172 -0.12 -6.54 6.29
CA SER A 172 0.69 -5.81 5.31
C SER A 172 1.98 -6.57 4.97
N GLU A 173 2.71 -7.05 5.98
CA GLU A 173 3.92 -7.85 5.76
C GLU A 173 3.62 -9.20 5.10
N PHE A 174 2.52 -9.85 5.50
CA PHE A 174 2.06 -11.07 4.84
C PHE A 174 1.82 -10.85 3.34
N VAL A 175 1.07 -9.80 2.97
CA VAL A 175 0.83 -9.40 1.57
C VAL A 175 2.14 -9.10 0.83
N LYS A 176 3.08 -8.38 1.47
CA LYS A 176 4.40 -8.09 0.87
C LYS A 176 5.20 -9.35 0.59
N GLN A 177 5.22 -10.33 1.51
CA GLN A 177 5.94 -11.59 1.29
C GLN A 177 5.42 -12.33 0.06
N LEU A 178 4.11 -12.30 -0.19
CA LEU A 178 3.48 -12.95 -1.34
C LEU A 178 3.88 -12.32 -2.70
N HIS A 179 4.33 -11.06 -2.74
CA HIS A 179 4.75 -10.40 -3.98
C HIS A 179 6.00 -11.05 -4.60
N SER A 180 6.81 -11.72 -3.80
CA SER A 180 8.06 -12.35 -4.25
C SER A 180 7.91 -13.84 -4.60
N LEU A 181 6.70 -14.40 -4.49
CA LEU A 181 6.47 -15.84 -4.50
C LEU A 181 5.45 -16.26 -5.55
N LYS A 182 5.71 -17.41 -6.18
CA LYS A 182 4.71 -18.14 -6.96
C LYS A 182 3.83 -18.90 -5.97
N ILE A 183 2.58 -18.46 -5.81
CA ILE A 183 1.58 -19.15 -4.99
C ILE A 183 0.50 -19.77 -5.87
N ALA A 184 -0.03 -20.92 -5.45
CA ALA A 184 -1.09 -21.61 -6.18
C ALA A 184 -2.36 -20.74 -6.28
N ASP A 185 -3.01 -20.75 -7.45
CA ASP A 185 -4.16 -19.91 -7.79
C ASP A 185 -5.28 -19.98 -6.75
N ARG A 186 -5.54 -21.17 -6.19
CA ARG A 186 -6.56 -21.35 -5.13
C ARG A 186 -6.36 -20.41 -3.94
N TYR A 187 -5.12 -20.18 -3.53
CA TYR A 187 -4.80 -19.31 -2.40
C TYR A 187 -4.88 -17.83 -2.78
N GLN A 188 -4.62 -17.49 -4.04
CA GLN A 188 -4.81 -16.13 -4.54
C GLN A 188 -6.29 -15.74 -4.45
N VAL A 189 -7.18 -16.62 -4.93
CA VAL A 189 -8.64 -16.42 -4.88
C VAL A 189 -9.14 -16.37 -3.44
N GLU A 190 -8.80 -17.36 -2.61
CA GLU A 190 -9.23 -17.43 -1.20
C GLU A 190 -8.77 -16.20 -0.39
N LEU A 191 -7.50 -15.79 -0.51
CA LEU A 191 -7.01 -14.57 0.15
C LEU A 191 -7.78 -13.34 -0.32
N SER A 192 -8.06 -13.26 -1.62
CA SER A 192 -8.76 -12.11 -2.17
C SER A 192 -10.22 -12.04 -1.72
N GLU A 193 -10.90 -13.18 -1.59
CA GLU A 193 -12.24 -13.24 -0.99
C GLU A 193 -12.22 -12.77 0.47
N HIS A 194 -11.24 -13.20 1.26
CA HIS A 194 -11.09 -12.73 2.64
C HIS A 194 -10.80 -11.24 2.74
N MET A 195 -9.95 -10.69 1.86
CA MET A 195 -9.68 -9.26 1.81
C MET A 195 -10.93 -8.47 1.40
N VAL A 196 -11.71 -8.99 0.44
CA VAL A 196 -13.02 -8.43 0.07
C VAL A 196 -13.97 -8.41 1.26
N THR A 197 -14.06 -9.49 2.04
CA THR A 197 -14.89 -9.52 3.26
C THR A 197 -14.40 -8.53 4.32
N LEU A 198 -13.08 -8.40 4.52
CA LEU A 198 -12.53 -7.39 5.44
C LEU A 198 -12.85 -5.97 5.00
N MET A 199 -12.81 -5.68 3.70
CA MET A 199 -13.20 -4.38 3.17
C MET A 199 -14.66 -4.05 3.52
N ASP A 200 -15.56 -5.01 3.27
CA ASP A 200 -17.01 -4.86 3.48
C ASP A 200 -17.38 -4.77 4.96
N ASP A 201 -16.97 -5.76 5.76
CA ASP A 201 -17.37 -5.89 7.17
C ASP A 201 -16.68 -4.88 8.09
N VAL A 202 -15.44 -4.49 7.75
CA VAL A 202 -14.56 -3.76 8.67
C VAL A 202 -14.23 -2.38 8.15
N PHE A 203 -13.56 -2.28 7.00
CA PHE A 203 -12.95 -1.01 6.60
C PHE A 203 -13.96 0.03 6.17
N ILE A 204 -15.07 -0.37 5.54
CA ILE A 204 -16.18 0.53 5.18
C ILE A 204 -16.89 1.03 6.45
N ALA A 205 -17.14 0.16 7.42
CA ALA A 205 -17.83 0.51 8.67
C ALA A 205 -16.94 1.26 9.70
N MET A 206 -15.63 1.24 9.52
CA MET A 206 -14.68 1.87 10.43
C MET A 206 -14.83 3.39 10.46
N ASP A 207 -14.91 3.95 11.66
CA ASP A 207 -15.05 5.39 11.88
C ASP A 207 -13.67 6.07 12.05
N TYR A 208 -13.03 6.40 10.94
CA TYR A 208 -11.67 6.97 10.85
C TYR A 208 -11.52 8.27 11.64
N VAL A 209 -12.58 9.05 11.84
CA VAL A 209 -12.54 10.29 12.64
C VAL A 209 -12.11 10.04 14.08
N PHE A 210 -12.42 8.85 14.62
CA PHE A 210 -12.03 8.43 15.97
C PHE A 210 -10.88 7.42 15.99
N GLN A 211 -10.33 7.06 14.83
CA GLN A 211 -9.17 6.18 14.75
C GLN A 211 -7.88 6.98 14.96
N PRO A 212 -6.89 6.43 15.70
CA PRO A 212 -5.56 7.00 15.71
C PRO A 212 -4.96 7.00 14.31
N THR A 213 -4.21 8.04 13.98
CA THR A 213 -3.59 8.21 12.66
C THR A 213 -2.78 6.98 12.22
N PHE A 214 -2.03 6.34 13.13
CA PHE A 214 -1.23 5.16 12.78
C PHE A 214 -2.08 3.94 12.35
N VAL A 215 -3.30 3.79 12.90
CA VAL A 215 -4.22 2.72 12.48
C VAL A 215 -4.74 3.02 11.08
N SER A 216 -5.20 4.26 10.84
CA SER A 216 -5.67 4.68 9.52
C SER A 216 -4.58 4.58 8.45
N CYS A 217 -3.35 4.97 8.78
CA CYS A 217 -2.18 4.80 7.93
C CYS A 217 -1.87 3.33 7.65
N ALA A 218 -2.02 2.44 8.63
CA ALA A 218 -1.81 1.01 8.45
C ALA A 218 -2.89 0.38 7.54
N VAL A 219 -4.15 0.82 7.64
CA VAL A 219 -5.21 0.43 6.69
C VAL A 219 -4.84 0.86 5.27
N LEU A 220 -4.51 2.14 5.06
CA LEU A 220 -4.11 2.66 3.74
C LEU A 220 -2.93 1.89 3.14
N GLY A 221 -1.91 1.59 3.96
CA GLY A 221 -0.76 0.80 3.56
C GLY A 221 -1.11 -0.64 3.17
N LEU A 222 -1.99 -1.29 3.94
CA LEU A 222 -2.49 -2.63 3.63
C LEU A 222 -3.28 -2.65 2.31
N LEU A 223 -4.21 -1.70 2.13
CA LEU A 223 -5.03 -1.61 0.91
C LEU A 223 -4.16 -1.37 -0.33
N ALA A 224 -3.20 -0.44 -0.23
CA ALA A 224 -2.25 -0.17 -1.31
C ALA A 224 -1.37 -1.39 -1.64
N GLY A 225 -0.84 -2.06 -0.61
CA GLY A 225 -0.02 -3.26 -0.79
C GLY A 225 -0.80 -4.41 -1.43
N PHE A 226 -2.05 -4.62 -1.01
CA PHE A 226 -2.89 -5.67 -1.57
C PHE A 226 -3.30 -5.38 -3.02
N GLN A 227 -3.57 -4.11 -3.37
CA GLN A 227 -3.83 -3.72 -4.74
C GLN A 227 -2.62 -4.00 -5.67
N GLU A 228 -1.40 -3.70 -5.23
CA GLU A 228 -0.20 -4.04 -6.01
C GLU A 228 0.00 -5.55 -6.12
N LEU A 229 -0.30 -6.32 -5.08
CA LEU A 229 -0.28 -7.79 -5.14
C LEU A 229 -1.27 -8.34 -6.17
N LEU A 230 -2.51 -7.84 -6.19
CA LEU A 230 -3.51 -8.23 -7.20
C LEU A 230 -3.06 -7.88 -8.62
N LYS A 231 -2.46 -6.71 -8.80
CA LYS A 231 -1.90 -6.29 -10.10
C LYS A 231 -0.74 -7.20 -10.53
N PHE A 232 0.14 -7.56 -9.60
CA PHE A 232 1.21 -8.52 -9.83
C PHE A 232 0.64 -9.86 -10.28
N TRP A 233 -0.30 -10.45 -9.55
CA TRP A 233 -0.95 -11.71 -9.94
C TRP A 233 -1.67 -11.61 -11.28
N SER A 234 -2.39 -10.51 -11.52
CA SER A 234 -3.05 -10.28 -12.82
C SER A 234 -2.06 -10.19 -13.98
N SER A 235 -0.82 -9.77 -13.76
CA SER A 235 0.21 -9.70 -14.81
C SER A 235 0.86 -11.05 -15.13
N GLN A 236 0.80 -12.01 -14.21
CA GLN A 236 1.35 -13.36 -14.39
C GLN A 236 0.43 -14.28 -15.20
N ILE A 237 -0.86 -13.95 -15.28
CA ILE A 237 -1.85 -14.73 -16.02
C ILE A 237 -1.72 -14.40 -17.52
N GLN A 238 -1.17 -15.33 -18.30
CA GLN A 238 -0.92 -15.15 -19.74
C GLN A 238 -2.09 -15.55 -20.67
N ASP A 239 -3.20 -16.10 -20.17
CA ASP A 239 -4.29 -16.64 -21.01
C ASP A 239 -5.71 -16.30 -20.51
N ASP A 240 -6.69 -16.32 -21.42
CA ASP A 240 -8.14 -16.10 -21.20
C ASP A 240 -8.81 -17.14 -20.27
N GLU A 241 -8.07 -18.13 -19.78
CA GLU A 241 -8.59 -19.27 -19.02
C GLU A 241 -8.94 -18.93 -17.55
N TYR A 242 -8.57 -17.73 -17.06
CA TYR A 242 -8.74 -17.34 -15.65
C TYR A 242 -9.64 -16.12 -15.45
N SER A 243 -10.95 -16.33 -15.63
CA SER A 243 -11.98 -15.30 -15.37
C SER A 243 -12.12 -14.93 -13.88
N CYS A 244 -11.74 -15.81 -12.95
CA CYS A 244 -11.99 -15.63 -11.52
C CYS A 244 -11.14 -14.52 -10.89
N LEU A 245 -9.82 -14.46 -11.12
CA LEU A 245 -9.02 -13.38 -10.52
C LEU A 245 -9.41 -12.00 -11.09
N ARG A 246 -9.78 -11.94 -12.37
CA ARG A 246 -10.27 -10.72 -13.00
C ARG A 246 -11.58 -10.25 -12.38
N SER A 247 -12.52 -11.15 -12.09
CA SER A 247 -13.78 -10.81 -11.43
C SER A 247 -13.54 -10.35 -9.98
N VAL A 248 -12.61 -10.98 -9.27
CA VAL A 248 -12.22 -10.58 -7.92
C VAL A 248 -11.53 -9.21 -7.90
N LEU A 249 -10.61 -8.92 -8.84
CA LEU A 249 -10.00 -7.60 -8.98
C LEU A 249 -11.05 -6.53 -9.28
N SER A 250 -12.00 -6.82 -10.18
CA SER A 250 -13.11 -5.92 -10.48
C SER A 250 -13.92 -5.61 -9.21
N LYS A 251 -14.27 -6.66 -8.44
CA LYS A 251 -15.03 -6.51 -7.19
C LYS A 251 -14.25 -5.75 -6.12
N TRP A 252 -12.95 -6.01 -6.02
CA TRP A 252 -12.04 -5.30 -5.11
C TRP A 252 -12.00 -3.80 -5.42
N LEU A 253 -11.84 -3.43 -6.70
CA LEU A 253 -11.82 -2.03 -7.13
C LEU A 253 -13.17 -1.32 -6.87
N GLU A 254 -14.30 -2.02 -7.10
CA GLU A 254 -15.63 -1.50 -6.73
C GLU A 254 -15.73 -1.21 -5.23
N LEU A 255 -15.29 -2.15 -4.38
CA LEU A 255 -15.33 -1.96 -2.92
C LEU A 255 -14.36 -0.88 -2.45
N CYS A 256 -13.19 -0.74 -3.06
CA CYS A 256 -12.26 0.36 -2.78
C CYS A 256 -12.90 1.72 -3.09
N LEU A 257 -13.69 1.81 -4.16
CA LEU A 257 -14.45 3.01 -4.48
C LEU A 257 -15.58 3.26 -3.48
N VAL A 258 -16.34 2.24 -3.12
CA VAL A 258 -17.36 2.35 -2.06
C VAL A 258 -16.72 2.84 -0.76
N TRP A 259 -15.59 2.26 -0.37
CA TRP A 259 -14.82 2.67 0.80
C TRP A 259 -14.36 4.12 0.72
N LEU A 260 -13.77 4.55 -0.41
CA LEU A 260 -13.35 5.95 -0.59
C LEU A 260 -14.52 6.93 -0.50
N LEU A 261 -15.71 6.53 -0.94
CA LEU A 261 -16.89 7.41 -1.01
C LEU A 261 -17.73 7.41 0.28
N GLN A 262 -17.83 6.27 0.97
CA GLN A 262 -18.72 6.09 2.11
C GLN A 262 -18.01 6.10 3.46
N SER A 263 -16.73 5.71 3.52
CA SER A 263 -15.99 5.72 4.78
C SER A 263 -15.74 7.15 5.25
N SER A 264 -15.57 7.33 6.57
CA SER A 264 -15.14 8.61 7.12
C SER A 264 -13.64 8.92 6.88
N CYS A 265 -12.90 8.05 6.18
CA CYS A 265 -11.49 8.27 5.86
C CYS A 265 -11.30 9.48 4.93
N THR A 266 -12.07 9.56 3.84
CA THR A 266 -11.98 10.68 2.89
C THR A 266 -12.44 11.99 3.52
N SER A 267 -13.53 11.97 4.31
CA SER A 267 -14.00 13.18 4.99
C SER A 267 -12.99 13.67 6.04
N MET A 268 -12.34 12.76 6.76
CA MET A 268 -11.22 13.08 7.66
C MET A 268 -10.05 13.71 6.89
N ALA A 269 -9.63 13.11 5.77
CA ALA A 269 -8.55 13.65 4.95
C ALA A 269 -8.86 15.05 4.43
N LEU A 270 -10.05 15.26 3.86
CA LEU A 270 -10.48 16.57 3.38
C LEU A 270 -10.56 17.60 4.52
N ARG A 271 -11.05 17.20 5.69
CA ARG A 271 -11.06 18.08 6.87
C ARG A 271 -9.64 18.50 7.26
N LEU A 272 -8.70 17.55 7.36
CA LEU A 272 -7.30 17.85 7.69
C LEU A 272 -6.61 18.74 6.65
N LEU A 273 -7.05 18.72 5.39
CA LEU A 273 -6.55 19.58 4.33
C LEU A 273 -7.11 21.02 4.39
N HIS A 274 -8.33 21.19 4.92
CA HIS A 274 -8.99 22.50 5.05
C HIS A 274 -8.75 23.16 6.40
N ASP A 275 -8.50 22.39 7.45
CA ASP A 275 -8.16 22.89 8.78
C ASP A 275 -6.75 23.51 8.72
N ASN A 276 -6.66 24.79 8.37
CA ASN A 276 -5.43 25.60 8.38
C ASN A 276 -4.76 25.69 9.77
N GLU A 277 -5.41 25.18 10.82
CA GLU A 277 -4.86 25.13 12.17
C GLU A 277 -3.88 23.95 12.32
N HIS A 278 -2.60 24.24 12.11
CA HIS A 278 -1.45 23.35 12.36
C HIS A 278 -1.44 22.67 13.76
N ALA A 279 -2.27 23.13 14.71
CA ALA A 279 -2.36 22.62 16.07
C ALA A 279 -3.11 21.27 16.19
N ALA A 280 -4.16 21.04 15.39
CA ALA A 280 -4.93 19.80 15.46
C ALA A 280 -4.15 18.61 14.86
N VAL A 281 -3.41 18.87 13.77
CA VAL A 281 -2.52 17.90 13.13
C VAL A 281 -1.40 17.50 14.10
N THR A 282 -0.78 18.43 14.80
CA THR A 282 0.32 18.12 15.73
C THR A 282 -0.11 17.41 17.03
N SER A 283 -1.32 17.65 17.55
CA SER A 283 -1.75 17.06 18.83
C SER A 283 -2.10 15.57 18.80
N GLN A 284 -2.30 14.98 17.61
CA GLN A 284 -2.52 13.54 17.43
C GLN A 284 -1.24 12.80 16.96
N MET A 285 -0.13 13.51 16.73
CA MET A 285 1.00 13.10 15.85
C MET A 285 2.40 13.16 16.52
N ALA A 286 2.79 12.20 17.37
CA ALA A 286 4.23 12.08 17.72
C ALA A 286 4.73 10.69 18.13
N PHE A 287 3.96 9.63 17.97
CA PHE A 287 4.37 8.29 18.39
C PHE A 287 3.75 7.32 17.38
N ILE A 288 4.42 6.85 16.33
CA ILE A 288 5.73 6.20 16.29
C ILE A 288 6.34 6.42 14.89
N ALA A 289 7.46 7.15 14.80
CA ALA A 289 8.54 6.98 13.81
C ALA A 289 8.23 6.94 12.29
N GLU A 290 7.38 7.82 11.75
CA GLU A 290 7.45 8.18 10.32
C GLU A 290 7.45 9.71 10.18
N SER A 291 8.44 10.23 9.47
CA SER A 291 9.09 11.53 9.65
C SER A 291 8.41 12.76 9.04
N GLY A 292 7.15 12.67 8.60
CA GLY A 292 6.41 13.79 7.98
C GLY A 292 5.47 14.52 8.94
N ARG A 293 5.11 15.78 8.64
CA ARG A 293 3.98 16.47 9.30
C ARG A 293 2.64 15.96 8.79
N TYR A 294 2.60 15.38 7.59
CA TYR A 294 1.36 14.93 6.93
C TYR A 294 1.33 13.45 6.52
N PRO A 295 1.76 12.48 7.36
CA PRO A 295 1.94 11.08 6.95
C PRO A 295 0.62 10.42 6.50
N PHE A 296 -0.50 10.75 7.16
CA PHE A 296 -1.82 10.25 6.76
C PHE A 296 -2.28 10.80 5.42
N LEU A 297 -2.15 12.12 5.21
CA LEU A 297 -2.59 12.76 3.97
C LEU A 297 -1.73 12.29 2.78
N GLN A 298 -0.42 12.15 2.97
CA GLN A 298 0.49 11.59 1.98
C GLN A 298 0.09 10.16 1.59
N ARG A 299 -0.13 9.27 2.57
CA ARG A 299 -0.58 7.90 2.30
C ARG A 299 -1.97 7.84 1.65
N TRP A 300 -2.87 8.73 2.04
CA TRP A 300 -4.21 8.80 1.45
C TRP A 300 -4.17 9.27 0.00
N LEU A 301 -3.40 10.32 -0.31
CA LEU A 301 -3.18 10.80 -1.69
C LEU A 301 -2.49 9.75 -2.56
N LEU A 302 -1.49 9.05 -2.00
CA LEU A 302 -0.82 7.95 -2.67
C LEU A 302 -1.80 6.83 -3.02
N TYR A 303 -2.59 6.39 -2.05
CA TYR A 303 -3.62 5.38 -2.28
C TYR A 303 -4.65 5.83 -3.32
N LEU A 304 -5.16 7.06 -3.22
CA LEU A 304 -6.13 7.63 -4.15
C LEU A 304 -5.60 7.63 -5.59
N SER A 305 -4.36 8.07 -5.79
CA SER A 305 -3.74 8.12 -7.12
C SER A 305 -3.51 6.73 -7.74
N ARG A 306 -3.06 5.75 -6.93
CA ARG A 306 -2.87 4.36 -7.34
C ARG A 306 -4.20 3.70 -7.68
N MET A 307 -5.21 3.83 -6.80
CA MET A 307 -6.54 3.29 -7.01
C MET A 307 -7.15 3.89 -8.27
N GLY A 308 -7.19 5.22 -8.38
CA GLY A 308 -7.78 5.92 -9.53
C GLY A 308 -7.19 5.46 -10.86
N THR A 309 -5.87 5.29 -10.90
CA THR A 309 -5.18 4.74 -12.07
C THR A 309 -5.57 3.29 -12.36
N ALA A 310 -5.62 2.42 -11.34
CA ALA A 310 -5.97 1.01 -11.49
C ALA A 310 -7.41 0.85 -11.98
N TYR A 311 -8.35 1.60 -11.41
CA TYR A 311 -9.75 1.59 -11.84
C TYR A 311 -9.91 2.02 -13.29
N LEU A 312 -9.32 3.16 -13.68
CA LEU A 312 -9.40 3.64 -15.06
C LEU A 312 -8.81 2.63 -16.06
N LYS A 313 -7.68 1.99 -15.73
CA LYS A 313 -7.09 0.93 -16.55
C LYS A 313 -7.99 -0.31 -16.65
N ALA A 314 -8.58 -0.74 -15.54
CA ALA A 314 -9.48 -1.90 -15.51
C ALA A 314 -10.75 -1.63 -16.33
N SER A 315 -11.37 -0.46 -16.17
CA SER A 315 -12.56 -0.06 -16.95
C SER A 315 -12.28 0.02 -18.45
N LEU A 316 -11.08 0.47 -18.85
CA LEU A 316 -10.67 0.49 -20.26
C LEU A 316 -10.53 -0.92 -20.85
N THR A 317 -9.89 -1.81 -20.10
CA THR A 317 -9.67 -3.20 -20.52
C THR A 317 -10.99 -3.95 -20.69
N GLN A 318 -11.91 -3.79 -19.74
CA GLN A 318 -13.23 -4.43 -19.79
C GLN A 318 -14.07 -3.99 -20.99
N ARG A 319 -13.96 -2.72 -21.43
CA ARG A 319 -14.69 -2.24 -22.62
C ARG A 319 -14.17 -2.86 -23.93
N GLN A 320 -12.88 -3.15 -23.99
CA GLN A 320 -12.26 -3.76 -25.17
C GLN A 320 -12.69 -5.24 -25.31
N CYS A 321 -12.95 -5.92 -24.20
CA CYS A 321 -13.48 -7.28 -24.14
C CYS A 321 -15.03 -7.25 -24.09
N ALA A 322 -15.71 -7.26 -25.24
CA ALA A 322 -17.18 -7.10 -25.37
C ALA A 322 -18.06 -8.22 -24.73
N GLY A 323 -17.91 -8.50 -23.43
CA GLY A 323 -18.65 -9.50 -22.65
C GLY A 323 -19.53 -8.89 -21.54
N LYS A 324 -20.55 -9.64 -21.09
CA LYS A 324 -21.71 -9.19 -20.28
C LYS A 324 -21.43 -8.70 -18.85
N ASP A 325 -20.23 -8.86 -18.33
CA ASP A 325 -19.89 -8.39 -16.99
C ASP A 325 -19.29 -7.00 -17.12
N THR A 326 -20.13 -5.97 -16.98
CA THR A 326 -19.68 -4.57 -16.89
C THR A 326 -19.46 -4.25 -15.41
N LEU A 327 -18.37 -3.57 -15.05
CA LEU A 327 -18.15 -2.99 -13.71
C LEU A 327 -19.43 -2.25 -13.33
N GLN A 328 -20.15 -2.76 -12.34
CA GLN A 328 -21.40 -2.14 -11.96
C GLN A 328 -21.07 -0.93 -11.11
N ILE A 329 -21.65 0.20 -11.47
CA ILE A 329 -21.60 1.39 -10.64
C ILE A 329 -22.28 1.04 -9.31
N PRO A 330 -21.57 1.08 -8.17
CA PRO A 330 -22.20 0.84 -6.89
C PRO A 330 -23.38 1.80 -6.73
N THR A 331 -24.57 1.27 -6.47
CA THR A 331 -25.77 2.08 -6.27
C THR A 331 -25.61 2.83 -4.95
N LEU A 332 -25.16 4.08 -4.97
CA LEU A 332 -25.00 4.86 -3.75
C LEU A 332 -26.37 5.10 -3.10
N ILE A 333 -26.57 4.55 -1.91
CA ILE A 333 -27.70 4.87 -1.04
C ILE A 333 -27.35 6.16 -0.30
N GLY A 334 -27.65 7.30 -0.92
CA GLY A 334 -27.39 8.63 -0.36
C GLY A 334 -26.95 9.61 -1.45
N GLY A 335 -27.58 10.78 -1.50
CA GLY A 335 -27.31 11.82 -2.51
C GLY A 335 -25.85 12.29 -2.56
N PRO A 336 -25.48 13.13 -3.54
CA PRO A 336 -24.08 13.47 -3.80
C PRO A 336 -23.46 14.20 -2.61
N TYR A 337 -22.68 13.48 -1.79
CA TYR A 337 -21.90 14.02 -0.67
C TYR A 337 -20.79 14.98 -1.12
N CYS A 338 -20.50 15.05 -2.42
CA CYS A 338 -19.49 15.94 -2.96
C CYS A 338 -20.09 17.33 -3.24
N SER A 339 -20.23 18.15 -2.19
CA SER A 339 -20.32 19.58 -2.42
C SER A 339 -18.98 20.03 -3.01
N THR A 340 -18.99 20.67 -4.18
CA THR A 340 -17.79 21.14 -4.91
C THR A 340 -16.88 22.06 -4.09
N LYS A 341 -17.33 22.54 -2.93
CA LYS A 341 -16.59 23.42 -2.02
C LYS A 341 -15.50 22.74 -1.18
N GLN A 342 -15.33 21.42 -1.25
CA GLN A 342 -14.35 20.68 -0.44
C GLN A 342 -13.19 20.05 -1.23
N LEU A 343 -13.09 20.28 -2.54
CA LEU A 343 -12.06 19.64 -3.36
C LEU A 343 -10.67 20.28 -3.18
N LEU A 344 -9.62 19.47 -3.37
CA LEU A 344 -8.21 19.77 -3.06
C LEU A 344 -7.52 20.66 -4.10
N SER A 345 -7.21 21.92 -3.75
CA SER A 345 -6.41 22.78 -4.65
C SER A 345 -5.00 22.23 -4.88
N ARG A 346 -4.39 22.52 -6.06
CA ARG A 346 -2.98 22.15 -6.33
C ARG A 346 -2.02 22.68 -5.26
N GLN A 347 -2.24 23.88 -4.72
CA GLN A 347 -1.40 24.45 -3.67
C GLN A 347 -1.45 23.63 -2.36
N GLN A 348 -2.63 23.19 -1.95
CA GLN A 348 -2.79 22.30 -0.79
C GLN A 348 -2.14 20.94 -1.03
N LEU A 349 -2.29 20.39 -2.24
CA LEU A 349 -1.65 19.13 -2.63
C LEU A 349 -0.13 19.21 -2.42
N PHE A 350 0.51 20.22 -3.00
CA PHE A 350 1.96 20.37 -2.89
C PHE A 350 2.46 20.72 -1.49
N THR A 351 1.65 21.43 -0.68
CA THR A 351 1.98 21.68 0.73
C THR A 351 2.14 20.38 1.51
N VAL A 352 1.31 19.37 1.19
CA VAL A 352 1.37 18.04 1.80
C VAL A 352 2.47 17.18 1.19
N LEU A 353 2.62 17.21 -0.13
CA LEU A 353 3.54 16.30 -0.83
C LEU A 353 5.02 16.70 -0.69
N ALA A 354 5.34 18.00 -0.54
CA ALA A 354 6.72 18.48 -0.54
C ALA A 354 7.60 18.01 0.63
N GLU A 355 7.09 17.21 1.57
CA GLU A 355 7.90 16.65 2.66
C GLU A 355 8.66 15.38 2.29
N GLN A 356 8.17 14.64 1.27
CA GLN A 356 8.74 13.36 0.84
C GLN A 356 8.74 13.30 -0.70
N ASP A 357 9.94 13.39 -1.29
CA ASP A 357 10.10 13.49 -2.74
C ASP A 357 9.58 12.26 -3.49
N ASP A 358 9.84 11.06 -2.97
CA ASP A 358 9.36 9.80 -3.53
C ASP A 358 7.83 9.74 -3.60
N VAL A 359 7.16 10.11 -2.50
CA VAL A 359 5.69 10.19 -2.43
C VAL A 359 5.15 11.27 -3.35
N MET A 360 5.78 12.45 -3.39
CA MET A 360 5.37 13.55 -4.27
C MET A 360 5.38 13.11 -5.72
N ILE A 361 6.51 12.58 -6.19
CA ILE A 361 6.67 12.17 -7.58
C ILE A 361 5.73 11.02 -7.93
N GLU A 362 5.53 10.06 -7.02
CA GLU A 362 4.62 8.94 -7.27
C GLU A 362 3.15 9.41 -7.38
N VAL A 363 2.70 10.30 -6.48
CA VAL A 363 1.34 10.87 -6.54
C VAL A 363 1.15 11.66 -7.82
N LEU A 364 2.09 12.53 -8.20
CA LEU A 364 2.02 13.30 -9.44
C LEU A 364 1.97 12.39 -10.67
N ASN A 365 2.72 11.29 -10.67
CA ASN A 365 2.68 10.28 -11.73
C ASN A 365 1.34 9.56 -11.81
N GLY A 366 0.73 9.22 -10.67
CA GLY A 366 -0.61 8.64 -10.60
C GLY A 366 -1.68 9.60 -11.11
N LEU A 367 -1.67 10.86 -10.65
CA LEU A 367 -2.63 11.88 -11.08
C LEU A 367 -2.50 12.18 -12.59
N MET A 368 -1.28 12.33 -13.11
CA MET A 368 -1.07 12.49 -14.55
C MET A 368 -1.60 11.29 -15.35
N GLN A 369 -1.38 10.06 -14.87
CA GLN A 369 -1.95 8.87 -15.52
C GLN A 369 -3.47 8.92 -15.52
N MET A 370 -4.10 9.29 -14.40
CA MET A 370 -5.55 9.45 -14.32
C MET A 370 -6.06 10.46 -15.35
N THR A 371 -5.44 11.65 -15.43
CA THR A 371 -5.84 12.70 -16.39
C THR A 371 -5.66 12.25 -17.84
N ILE A 372 -4.53 11.60 -18.17
CA ILE A 372 -4.29 11.07 -19.52
C ILE A 372 -5.32 10.00 -19.88
N LEU A 373 -5.59 9.05 -18.98
CA LEU A 373 -6.56 7.96 -19.22
C LEU A 373 -7.99 8.48 -19.32
N ALA A 374 -8.32 9.53 -18.56
CA ALA A 374 -9.61 10.21 -18.62
C ALA A 374 -9.81 10.93 -19.97
N ASN A 375 -8.76 11.56 -20.51
CA ASN A 375 -8.83 12.37 -21.73
C ASN A 375 -8.71 11.54 -23.03
N TYR A 376 -7.95 10.44 -23.04
CA TYR A 376 -7.67 9.66 -24.26
C TYR A 376 -8.90 8.94 -24.85
N HIS A 377 -9.94 8.71 -24.04
CA HIS A 377 -11.12 7.99 -24.48
C HIS A 377 -12.38 8.74 -24.06
N SER A 378 -13.05 9.37 -25.04
CA SER A 378 -14.37 10.01 -24.89
C SER A 378 -15.43 9.10 -24.25
N GLY A 379 -15.19 7.78 -24.21
CA GLY A 379 -16.03 6.82 -23.52
C GLY A 379 -15.69 6.56 -22.04
N SER A 380 -14.44 6.69 -21.56
CA SER A 380 -14.10 6.43 -20.14
C SER A 380 -14.40 7.61 -19.25
N PHE A 381 -14.29 8.82 -19.82
CA PHE A 381 -14.85 10.02 -19.23
C PHE A 381 -16.35 9.85 -18.95
N SER A 382 -17.08 9.01 -19.71
CA SER A 382 -18.49 8.69 -19.48
C SER A 382 -18.78 8.12 -18.11
N LEU A 383 -17.90 7.34 -17.47
CA LEU A 383 -18.17 6.79 -16.13
C LEU A 383 -17.95 7.84 -15.05
N LEU A 384 -16.81 8.54 -15.03
CA LEU A 384 -16.59 9.64 -14.07
C LEU A 384 -17.58 10.79 -14.27
N THR A 385 -17.95 11.12 -15.51
CA THR A 385 -19.00 12.11 -15.78
C THR A 385 -20.40 11.60 -15.48
N GLN A 386 -20.67 10.29 -15.57
CA GLN A 386 -21.93 9.71 -15.12
C GLN A 386 -22.03 9.64 -13.59
N TRP A 387 -20.90 9.44 -12.90
CA TRP A 387 -20.83 9.36 -11.44
C TRP A 387 -20.86 10.74 -10.79
N CYS A 388 -20.02 11.66 -11.29
CA CYS A 388 -19.91 13.01 -10.75
C CYS A 388 -19.33 13.96 -11.83
N PRO A 389 -20.20 14.57 -12.67
CA PRO A 389 -19.76 15.49 -13.72
C PRO A 389 -18.92 16.66 -13.19
N SER A 390 -19.22 17.12 -11.97
CA SER A 390 -18.48 18.18 -11.30
C SER A 390 -17.07 17.75 -10.90
N LEU A 391 -16.89 16.50 -10.44
CA LEU A 391 -15.56 15.95 -10.14
C LEU A 391 -14.75 15.73 -11.41
N ALA A 392 -15.37 15.27 -12.49
CA ALA A 392 -14.70 15.09 -13.77
C ALA A 392 -14.18 16.43 -14.32
N ALA A 393 -15.04 17.46 -14.34
CA ALA A 393 -14.66 18.82 -14.73
C ALA A 393 -13.55 19.40 -13.83
N TYR A 394 -13.65 19.14 -12.52
CA TYR A 394 -12.64 19.55 -11.55
C TYR A 394 -11.28 18.88 -11.81
N VAL A 395 -11.25 17.56 -11.96
CA VAL A 395 -10.02 16.81 -12.27
C VAL A 395 -9.40 17.32 -13.57
N THR A 396 -10.20 17.56 -14.61
CA THR A 396 -9.64 18.10 -15.87
C THR A 396 -9.09 19.52 -15.76
N ALA A 397 -9.62 20.35 -14.85
CA ALA A 397 -9.21 21.74 -14.72
C ALA A 397 -8.09 21.94 -13.68
N GLU A 398 -8.19 21.29 -12.52
CA GLU A 398 -7.23 21.41 -11.43
C GLU A 398 -6.04 20.47 -11.59
N PHE A 399 -6.23 19.29 -12.20
CA PHE A 399 -5.18 18.27 -12.35
C PHE A 399 -4.62 18.21 -13.79
N ASP A 400 -4.49 19.38 -14.40
CA ASP A 400 -3.81 19.56 -15.67
C ASP A 400 -2.31 19.18 -15.57
N PRO A 401 -1.80 18.30 -16.46
CA PRO A 401 -0.42 17.81 -16.36
C PRO A 401 0.65 18.91 -16.51
N ASP A 402 0.39 19.93 -17.33
CA ASP A 402 1.34 21.03 -17.55
C ASP A 402 1.41 21.95 -16.34
N LEU A 403 0.25 22.25 -15.74
CA LEU A 403 0.21 23.03 -14.51
C LEU A 403 0.88 22.29 -13.34
N PHE A 404 0.71 20.97 -13.23
CA PHE A 404 1.43 20.18 -12.22
C PHE A 404 2.93 20.19 -12.41
N PHE A 405 3.41 20.02 -13.64
CA PHE A 405 4.85 20.08 -13.89
C PHE A 405 5.40 21.49 -13.61
N ALA A 406 4.65 22.53 -13.96
CA ALA A 406 5.02 23.91 -13.65
C ALA A 406 5.07 24.17 -12.14
N ASP A 407 4.08 23.71 -11.38
CA ASP A 407 4.06 23.82 -9.91
C ASP A 407 5.25 23.04 -9.29
N LEU A 408 5.57 21.84 -9.78
CA LEU A 408 6.75 21.08 -9.37
C LEU A 408 8.04 21.88 -9.62
N VAL A 409 8.20 22.44 -10.82
CA VAL A 409 9.35 23.29 -11.17
C VAL A 409 9.48 24.47 -10.21
N GLU A 410 8.38 25.08 -9.78
CA GLU A 410 8.40 26.19 -8.82
C GLU A 410 8.79 25.74 -7.41
N ILE A 411 8.32 24.58 -6.96
CA ILE A 411 8.66 24.01 -5.65
C ILE A 411 10.12 23.61 -5.55
N LEU A 412 10.69 23.11 -6.65
CA LEU A 412 12.13 22.85 -6.77
C LEU A 412 12.96 24.12 -6.97
N GLY A 413 12.37 25.32 -6.80
CA GLY A 413 13.07 26.60 -6.91
C GLY A 413 13.55 26.93 -8.33
N ARG A 414 12.98 26.27 -9.35
CA ARG A 414 13.42 26.32 -10.76
C ARG A 414 14.87 25.86 -10.95
N ASP A 415 15.36 25.03 -10.05
CA ASP A 415 16.70 24.46 -10.12
C ASP A 415 16.68 23.09 -10.80
N HIS A 416 17.20 23.06 -12.03
CA HIS A 416 17.40 21.84 -12.80
C HIS A 416 18.32 20.82 -12.12
N LEU A 417 19.21 21.22 -11.19
CA LEU A 417 20.08 20.29 -10.48
C LEU A 417 19.31 19.46 -9.47
N VAL A 418 18.33 20.05 -8.77
CA VAL A 418 17.44 19.30 -7.88
C VAL A 418 16.62 18.29 -8.68
N LEU A 419 16.11 18.70 -9.84
CA LEU A 419 15.40 17.81 -10.75
C LEU A 419 16.31 16.67 -11.29
N LEU A 420 17.59 16.95 -11.50
CA LEU A 420 18.59 15.96 -11.89
C LEU A 420 18.87 14.97 -10.76
N ASP A 421 18.99 15.43 -9.51
CA ASP A 421 19.20 14.58 -8.34
C ASP A 421 18.03 13.59 -8.17
N LEU A 422 16.79 14.08 -8.32
CA LEU A 422 15.60 13.22 -8.34
C LEU A 422 15.65 12.19 -9.47
N LEU A 423 16.10 12.60 -10.66
CA LEU A 423 16.18 11.77 -11.86
C LEU A 423 17.27 10.68 -11.80
N VAL A 424 18.36 10.94 -11.08
CA VAL A 424 19.49 10.02 -10.87
C VAL A 424 19.24 9.10 -9.67
N SER A 425 18.40 9.51 -8.72
CA SER A 425 18.01 8.71 -7.57
C SER A 425 17.18 7.48 -7.97
N ASN A 426 17.53 6.31 -7.41
CA ASN A 426 16.75 5.08 -7.54
C ASN A 426 15.56 5.02 -6.57
N GLU A 427 15.44 6.00 -5.67
CA GLU A 427 14.38 6.05 -4.65
C GLU A 427 13.11 6.69 -5.18
N THR A 428 13.17 7.42 -6.30
CA THR A 428 12.01 8.13 -6.87
C THR A 428 11.62 7.58 -8.24
N GLN A 429 10.33 7.70 -8.57
CA GLN A 429 9.83 7.38 -9.93
C GLN A 429 10.02 8.54 -10.91
N MET A 430 10.99 9.44 -10.68
CA MET A 430 11.13 10.70 -11.42
C MET A 430 11.38 10.47 -12.91
N LEU A 431 12.17 9.46 -13.27
CA LEU A 431 12.39 9.11 -14.68
C LEU A 431 11.06 8.73 -15.38
N GLU A 432 10.25 7.90 -14.75
CA GLU A 432 8.97 7.46 -15.31
C GLU A 432 8.01 8.65 -15.46
N TYR A 433 7.91 9.47 -14.41
CA TYR A 433 7.12 10.69 -14.41
C TYR A 433 7.57 11.65 -15.53
N LEU A 434 8.87 11.98 -15.59
CA LEU A 434 9.42 12.91 -16.57
C LEU A 434 9.19 12.41 -17.99
N VAL A 435 9.51 11.16 -18.30
CA VAL A 435 9.31 10.61 -19.66
C VAL A 435 7.84 10.64 -20.05
N ARG A 436 6.93 10.34 -19.12
CA ARG A 436 5.48 10.39 -19.37
C ARG A 436 5.03 11.84 -19.61
N TYR A 437 5.53 12.81 -18.85
CA TYR A 437 5.26 14.23 -19.05
C TYR A 437 5.80 14.74 -20.39
N LEU A 438 7.07 14.47 -20.71
CA LEU A 438 7.67 14.89 -21.99
C LEU A 438 6.91 14.31 -23.18
N ARG A 439 6.43 13.06 -23.08
CA ARG A 439 5.56 12.47 -24.10
C ARG A 439 4.24 13.24 -24.22
N HIS A 440 3.59 13.57 -23.09
CA HIS A 440 2.36 14.36 -23.09
C HIS A 440 2.57 15.72 -23.76
N LEU A 441 3.60 16.46 -23.33
CA LEU A 441 3.97 17.78 -23.83
C LEU A 441 4.27 17.78 -25.34
N THR A 442 5.00 16.77 -25.83
CA THR A 442 5.28 16.65 -27.28
C THR A 442 4.02 16.32 -28.08
N THR A 443 3.17 15.41 -27.57
CA THR A 443 1.96 14.98 -28.29
C THR A 443 0.89 16.07 -28.36
N HIS A 444 0.82 16.95 -27.35
CA HIS A 444 -0.20 18.01 -27.25
C HIS A 444 0.44 19.40 -27.18
N TRP A 445 1.52 19.61 -27.95
CA TRP A 445 2.36 20.81 -27.85
C TRP A 445 1.56 22.12 -27.90
N ASP A 446 0.69 22.31 -28.89
CA ASP A 446 -0.04 23.56 -29.06
C ASP A 446 -0.94 23.90 -27.87
N ALA A 447 -1.66 22.90 -27.34
CA ALA A 447 -2.51 23.06 -26.17
C ALA A 447 -1.69 23.32 -24.89
N SER A 448 -0.63 22.53 -24.70
CA SER A 448 0.26 22.64 -23.54
C SER A 448 0.96 23.99 -23.49
N LYS A 449 1.47 24.43 -24.65
CA LYS A 449 2.05 25.75 -24.86
C LYS A 449 1.06 26.84 -24.50
N GLN A 450 -0.17 26.79 -25.03
CA GLN A 450 -1.20 27.79 -24.74
C GLN A 450 -1.51 27.85 -23.24
N ASN A 451 -1.65 26.70 -22.58
CA ASN A 451 -1.91 26.61 -21.14
C ASN A 451 -0.77 27.22 -20.31
N LEU A 452 0.48 26.85 -20.61
CA LEU A 452 1.67 27.37 -19.93
C LEU A 452 1.90 28.86 -20.18
N GLN A 453 1.58 29.35 -21.39
CA GLN A 453 1.64 30.78 -21.72
C GLN A 453 0.57 31.58 -21.00
N ALA A 454 -0.67 31.08 -20.94
CA ALA A 454 -1.77 31.73 -20.24
C ALA A 454 -1.46 31.93 -18.75
N CYS A 455 -0.66 31.03 -18.17
CA CYS A 455 -0.19 31.12 -16.79
C CYS A 455 1.19 31.78 -16.63
N GLY A 456 1.82 32.28 -17.70
CA GLY A 456 3.14 32.93 -17.66
C GLY A 456 4.30 32.03 -17.22
N ARG A 457 4.17 30.70 -17.36
CA ARG A 457 5.12 29.70 -16.84
C ARG A 457 5.90 28.94 -17.92
N LEU A 458 5.57 29.14 -19.20
CA LEU A 458 6.25 28.48 -20.33
C LEU A 458 7.77 28.67 -20.30
N GLU A 459 8.26 29.91 -20.21
CA GLU A 459 9.70 30.21 -20.21
C GLU A 459 10.44 29.52 -19.06
N SER A 460 9.82 29.49 -17.88
CA SER A 460 10.43 28.85 -16.70
C SER A 460 10.55 27.34 -16.87
N VAL A 461 9.49 26.68 -17.35
CA VAL A 461 9.45 25.24 -17.62
C VAL A 461 10.49 24.89 -18.69
N MET A 462 10.50 25.60 -19.81
CA MET A 462 11.42 25.34 -20.91
C MET A 462 12.87 25.61 -20.52
N SER A 463 13.15 26.68 -19.76
CA SER A 463 14.49 26.95 -19.26
C SER A 463 15.01 25.84 -18.37
N VAL A 464 14.17 25.24 -17.51
CA VAL A 464 14.59 24.12 -16.65
C VAL A 464 14.84 22.86 -17.48
N LEU A 465 13.94 22.53 -18.42
CA LEU A 465 14.11 21.38 -19.30
C LEU A 465 15.39 21.47 -20.16
N ILE A 466 15.66 22.64 -20.76
CA ILE A 466 16.88 22.85 -21.57
C ILE A 466 18.14 22.66 -20.73
N ARG A 467 18.19 23.29 -19.55
CA ARG A 467 19.36 23.18 -18.65
C ARG A 467 19.54 21.76 -18.14
N LEU A 468 18.46 21.08 -17.77
CA LEU A 468 18.48 19.68 -17.37
C LEU A 468 19.08 18.80 -18.49
N ARG A 469 18.64 18.99 -19.75
CA ARG A 469 19.19 18.23 -20.87
C ARG A 469 20.69 18.45 -21.03
N LEU A 470 21.14 19.70 -20.98
CA LEU A 470 22.56 20.03 -21.13
C LEU A 470 23.41 19.37 -20.04
N GLU A 471 22.90 19.30 -18.81
CA GLU A 471 23.61 18.65 -17.71
C GLU A 471 23.60 17.11 -17.84
N ILE A 472 22.49 16.52 -18.30
CA ILE A 472 22.45 15.09 -18.66
C ILE A 472 23.48 14.79 -19.77
N ASP A 473 23.54 15.60 -20.83
CA ASP A 473 24.51 15.42 -21.92
C ASP A 473 25.96 15.48 -21.41
N ARG A 474 26.24 16.36 -20.43
CA ARG A 474 27.56 16.43 -19.75
C ARG A 474 27.88 15.17 -18.97
N LEU A 475 26.95 14.69 -18.14
CA LEU A 475 27.14 13.47 -17.35
C LEU A 475 27.29 12.24 -18.24
N VAL A 476 26.53 12.15 -19.34
CA VAL A 476 26.65 11.07 -20.33
C VAL A 476 28.00 11.11 -21.03
N ALA A 477 28.49 12.29 -21.42
CA ALA A 477 29.82 12.43 -22.02
C ALA A 477 30.96 12.05 -21.06
N ALA A 478 30.73 12.20 -19.75
CA ALA A 478 31.66 11.81 -18.69
C ALA A 478 31.49 10.36 -18.22
N ASP A 479 30.54 9.59 -18.78
CA ASP A 479 30.19 8.22 -18.33
C ASP A 479 29.74 8.15 -16.85
N LEU A 480 29.09 9.22 -16.35
CA LEU A 480 28.64 9.35 -14.96
C LEU A 480 27.12 9.22 -14.80
N PHE A 481 26.37 9.10 -15.89
CA PHE A 481 24.92 9.00 -15.84
C PHE A 481 24.48 7.54 -15.61
N PRO A 482 23.61 7.24 -14.62
CA PRO A 482 23.41 5.88 -14.11
C PRO A 482 22.71 4.91 -15.08
N TYR A 483 22.17 5.39 -16.20
CA TYR A 483 21.46 4.56 -17.17
C TYR A 483 21.54 5.14 -18.59
N ASN A 484 20.99 4.43 -19.58
CA ASN A 484 20.99 4.89 -20.96
C ASN A 484 20.06 6.10 -21.17
N ALA A 485 20.62 7.31 -21.11
CA ALA A 485 19.88 8.57 -21.26
C ALA A 485 19.38 8.86 -22.68
N LYS A 486 19.83 8.12 -23.70
CA LYS A 486 19.55 8.44 -25.13
C LYS A 486 18.06 8.65 -25.42
N PRO A 487 17.12 7.82 -24.95
CA PRO A 487 15.70 8.03 -25.20
C PRO A 487 15.16 9.30 -24.55
N LEU A 488 15.63 9.63 -23.34
CA LEU A 488 15.24 10.83 -22.61
C LEU A 488 15.74 12.09 -23.32
N VAL A 489 17.04 12.16 -23.61
CA VAL A 489 17.67 13.29 -24.31
C VAL A 489 17.01 13.55 -25.67
N ARG A 490 16.69 12.49 -26.43
CA ARG A 490 15.99 12.63 -27.73
C ARG A 490 14.63 13.30 -27.58
N ARG A 491 13.85 12.98 -26.55
CA ARG A 491 12.55 13.61 -26.30
C ARG A 491 12.70 15.07 -25.90
N MET A 492 13.67 15.38 -25.03
CA MET A 492 13.94 16.75 -24.63
C MET A 492 14.34 17.62 -25.84
N LYS A 493 15.22 17.12 -26.72
CA LYS A 493 15.60 17.82 -27.97
C LYS A 493 14.41 18.07 -28.90
N ALA A 494 13.48 17.12 -29.01
CA ALA A 494 12.27 17.32 -29.82
C ALA A 494 11.39 18.46 -29.28
N ILE A 495 11.25 18.57 -27.96
CA ILE A 495 10.48 19.67 -27.33
C ILE A 495 11.23 21.00 -27.48
N GLU A 496 12.55 21.00 -27.36
CA GLU A 496 13.37 22.21 -27.62
C GLU A 496 13.17 22.74 -29.03
N GLN A 497 13.16 21.87 -30.05
CA GLN A 497 12.89 22.25 -31.43
C GLN A 497 11.51 22.90 -31.58
N LEU A 498 10.47 22.30 -30.98
CA LEU A 498 9.12 22.87 -30.98
C LEU A 498 9.04 24.25 -30.29
N TYR A 499 9.92 24.50 -29.32
CA TYR A 499 10.02 25.78 -28.62
C TYR A 499 10.85 26.83 -29.38
N GLU A 500 11.85 26.41 -30.15
CA GLU A 500 12.63 27.31 -31.01
C GLU A 500 11.86 27.76 -32.27
N GLU A 501 10.85 26.99 -32.68
CA GLU A 501 9.92 27.32 -33.78
C GLU A 501 8.86 28.38 -33.39
N LEU A 502 8.91 28.92 -32.17
CA LEU A 502 8.07 30.02 -31.67
C LEU A 502 8.51 31.38 -32.21
#